data_AF-A0A1S3ZP03-F1
#
_entry.id   AF-A0A1S3ZP03-F1
#
_cell.length_a   1.000
_cell.length_b   1.000
_cell.length_c   1.000
_cell.angle_alpha   90.00
_cell.angle_beta   90.00
_cell.angle_gamma   90.00
#
_symmetry.space_group_name_H-M   'P 1'
#
loop_
_entity.id
_entity.type
_entity.pdbx_description
1 polymer ?
#
loop_
_entity_poly.entity_id
_entity_poly.type
_entity_poly.pdbx_seq_one_letter_code
_entity_poly.pdbx_strand_id
1 'polypeptide(L)'
;MNSVLLEARELPILRMMDFIQVKLQRWFYERRNEAEGTFYDVSCWVEEELKKKIDLAFTLNVFPVDSWRSRVEEEGITFLVDLNKRTCDCFQFQFDELPCIHAIAAIEKRNIKKSNFCSDWYLKESWLKTYERQIHPVGHTDS
;
A
#
# COMPACT_ATOMS: atom_id res chain seq x y z
N MET A 1 13.60 -7.01 -5.87
CA MET A 1 14.81 -6.43 -6.48
C MET A 1 16.01 -7.38 -6.39
N ASN A 2 16.35 -7.93 -5.22
CA ASN A 2 17.51 -8.83 -5.06
C ASN A 2 17.52 -10.04 -6.01
N SER A 3 16.38 -10.71 -6.21
CA SER A 3 16.29 -11.85 -7.13
C SER A 3 16.58 -11.48 -8.59
N VAL A 4 16.17 -10.29 -9.02
CA VAL A 4 16.33 -9.80 -10.40
C VAL A 4 17.78 -9.42 -10.71
N LEU A 5 18.58 -9.12 -9.69
CA LEU A 5 19.97 -8.71 -9.84
C LEU A 5 20.96 -9.87 -9.73
N LEU A 6 20.51 -11.10 -9.50
CA LEU A 6 21.41 -12.23 -9.29
C LEU A 6 22.38 -12.43 -10.47
N GLU A 7 21.84 -12.47 -11.69
CA GLU A 7 22.66 -12.63 -12.91
C GLU A 7 23.51 -11.40 -13.22
N ALA A 8 23.04 -10.21 -12.84
CA ALA A 8 23.74 -8.96 -13.11
C ALA A 8 24.97 -8.76 -12.22
N ARG A 9 25.04 -9.43 -11.06
CA ARG A 9 26.17 -9.34 -10.12
C ARG A 9 27.45 -10.00 -10.63
N GLU A 10 27.30 -10.98 -11.53
CA GLU A 10 28.44 -11.65 -12.17
C GLU A 10 29.01 -10.85 -13.35
N LEU A 11 28.35 -9.73 -13.72
CA LEU A 11 28.80 -8.88 -14.81
C LEU A 11 29.82 -7.84 -14.34
N PRO A 12 30.72 -7.38 -15.24
CA PRO A 12 31.55 -6.20 -14.96
C PRO A 12 30.69 -5.00 -14.53
N ILE A 13 31.23 -4.14 -13.66
CA ILE A 13 30.48 -3.02 -13.04
C ILE A 13 29.68 -2.20 -14.05
N LEU A 14 30.28 -1.85 -15.19
CA LEU A 14 29.59 -1.09 -16.25
C LEU A 14 28.36 -1.83 -16.79
N ARG A 15 28.46 -3.15 -17.02
CA ARG A 15 27.36 -3.98 -17.51
C ARG A 15 26.28 -4.20 -16.45
N MET A 16 26.68 -4.30 -15.18
CA MET A 16 25.74 -4.33 -14.07
C MET A 16 24.96 -3.01 -13.97
N MET A 17 25.62 -1.86 -14.15
CA MET A 17 24.98 -0.55 -14.16
C MET A 17 23.99 -0.41 -15.33
N ASP A 18 24.39 -0.79 -16.55
CA ASP A 18 23.51 -0.81 -17.72
C ASP A 18 22.25 -1.65 -17.46
N PHE A 19 22.42 -2.84 -16.87
CA PHE A 19 21.31 -3.73 -16.53
C PHE A 19 20.36 -3.11 -15.51
N ILE A 20 20.89 -2.54 -14.43
CA ILE A 20 20.09 -1.87 -13.38
C ILE A 20 19.31 -0.72 -14.00
N GLN A 21 19.94 0.10 -14.85
CA GLN A 21 19.31 1.24 -15.50
C GLN A 21 18.14 0.80 -16.38
N VAL A 22 18.33 -0.21 -17.24
CA VAL A 22 17.26 -0.75 -18.09
C VAL A 22 16.09 -1.29 -17.25
N LYS A 23 16.39 -2.00 -16.15
CA LYS A 23 15.35 -2.51 -15.25
C LYS A 23 14.57 -1.39 -14.58
N LEU A 24 15.26 -0.38 -14.05
CA LEU A 24 14.62 0.76 -13.40
C LEU A 24 13.79 1.56 -14.40
N GLN A 25 14.30 1.84 -15.60
CA GLN A 25 13.55 2.55 -16.64
C GLN A 25 12.24 1.83 -16.97
N ARG A 26 12.30 0.52 -17.21
CA ARG A 26 11.11 -0.29 -17.46
C ARG A 26 10.13 -0.23 -16.28
N TRP A 27 10.62 -0.41 -15.06
CA TRP A 27 9.78 -0.42 -13.85
C TRP A 27 9.13 0.93 -13.53
N PHE A 28 9.84 2.04 -13.76
CA PHE A 28 9.30 3.37 -13.59
C PHE A 28 8.19 3.64 -14.61
N TYR A 29 8.42 3.26 -15.88
CA TYR A 29 7.41 3.37 -16.93
C TYR A 29 6.17 2.53 -16.62
N GLU A 30 6.33 1.24 -16.30
CA GLU A 30 5.23 0.34 -15.97
C GLU A 30 4.41 0.85 -14.78
N ARG A 31 5.07 1.23 -13.68
CA ARG A 31 4.40 1.70 -12.45
C ARG A 31 3.70 3.05 -12.63
N ARG A 32 4.28 3.96 -13.42
CA ARG A 32 3.61 5.23 -13.74
C ARG A 32 2.34 4.99 -14.54
N ASN A 33 2.40 4.19 -15.59
CA ASN A 33 1.22 3.90 -16.41
C ASN A 33 0.12 3.19 -15.61
N GLU A 34 0.51 2.30 -14.69
CA GLU A 34 -0.43 1.66 -13.77
C GLU A 34 -1.08 2.68 -12.83
N ALA A 35 -0.29 3.58 -12.25
CA ALA A 35 -0.78 4.65 -11.38
C ALA A 35 -1.67 5.65 -12.14
N GLU A 36 -1.35 5.99 -13.38
CA GLU A 36 -2.17 6.88 -14.21
C GLU A 36 -3.51 6.23 -14.56
N GLY A 37 -3.47 4.95 -14.94
CA GLY A 37 -4.64 4.17 -15.36
C GLY A 37 -5.57 3.73 -14.24
N THR A 38 -5.16 3.79 -12.97
CA THR A 38 -6.01 3.39 -11.84
C THR A 38 -7.10 4.42 -11.53
N PHE A 39 -8.29 3.96 -11.16
CA PHE A 39 -9.40 4.83 -10.70
C PHE A 39 -9.49 4.92 -9.17
N TYR A 40 -8.63 4.19 -8.45
CA TYR A 40 -8.63 4.16 -7.00
C TYR A 40 -7.87 5.36 -6.41
N ASP A 41 -8.23 5.75 -5.18
CA ASP A 41 -7.52 6.78 -4.42
C ASP A 41 -6.15 6.30 -3.92
N VAL A 42 -5.97 4.98 -3.86
CA VAL A 42 -4.77 4.27 -3.42
C VAL A 42 -4.21 3.43 -4.56
N SER A 43 -3.03 2.83 -4.36
CA SER A 43 -2.47 1.91 -5.34
C SER A 43 -3.36 0.68 -5.57
N CYS A 44 -3.26 0.08 -6.76
CA CYS A 44 -4.04 -1.12 -7.13
C CYS A 44 -3.80 -2.26 -6.12
N TRP A 45 -2.55 -2.43 -5.70
CA TRP A 45 -2.16 -3.42 -4.71
C TRP A 45 -2.89 -3.20 -3.37
N VAL A 46 -2.97 -1.95 -2.89
CA VAL A 46 -3.66 -1.64 -1.61
C VAL A 46 -5.15 -1.91 -1.74
N GLU A 47 -5.77 -1.50 -2.83
CA GLU A 47 -7.20 -1.75 -3.06
C GLU A 47 -7.50 -3.26 -3.07
N GLU A 48 -6.67 -4.06 -3.74
CA GLU A 48 -6.79 -5.52 -3.73
C GLU A 48 -6.57 -6.11 -2.34
N GLU A 49 -5.60 -5.61 -1.60
CA GLU A 49 -5.28 -6.08 -0.25
C GLU A 49 -6.40 -5.77 0.74
N LEU A 50 -7.02 -4.60 0.64
CA LEU A 50 -8.22 -4.26 1.39
C LEU A 50 -9.37 -5.20 1.02
N LYS A 51 -9.60 -5.45 -0.27
CA LYS A 51 -10.68 -6.35 -0.73
C LYS A 51 -10.56 -7.77 -0.19
N LYS A 52 -9.35 -8.35 -0.15
CA LYS A 52 -9.12 -9.69 0.43
C LYS A 52 -9.52 -9.79 1.90
N LYS A 53 -9.41 -8.68 2.64
CA LYS A 53 -9.71 -8.60 4.06
C LYS A 53 -11.19 -8.35 4.36
N ILE A 54 -11.99 -7.95 3.36
CA ILE A 54 -13.40 -7.57 3.52
C ILE A 54 -14.24 -8.74 4.01
N ASP A 55 -14.12 -9.92 3.39
CA ASP A 55 -14.97 -11.07 3.72
C ASP A 55 -14.81 -11.47 5.20
N LEU A 56 -13.56 -11.48 5.69
CA LEU A 56 -13.28 -11.76 7.09
C LEU A 56 -13.74 -10.61 8.01
N ALA A 57 -13.55 -9.35 7.62
CA ALA A 57 -14.00 -8.22 8.41
C ALA A 57 -15.54 -8.24 8.63
N PHE A 58 -16.31 -8.73 7.65
CA PHE A 58 -17.77 -8.85 7.76
C PHE A 58 -18.25 -9.94 8.72
N THR A 59 -17.39 -10.90 9.11
CA THR A 59 -17.75 -11.91 10.10
C THR A 59 -17.59 -11.41 11.54
N LEU A 60 -16.92 -10.27 11.74
CA LEU A 60 -16.58 -9.75 13.05
C LEU A 60 -17.73 -8.97 13.69
N ASN A 61 -17.86 -9.08 15.02
CA ASN A 61 -18.82 -8.29 15.77
C ASN A 61 -18.19 -6.95 16.19
N VAL A 62 -18.87 -5.85 15.84
CA VAL A 62 -18.37 -4.48 16.09
C VAL A 62 -19.30 -3.76 17.06
N PHE A 63 -18.74 -3.32 18.18
CA PHE A 63 -19.41 -2.55 19.22
C PHE A 63 -18.79 -1.15 19.31
N PRO A 64 -19.47 -0.09 18.85
CA PRO A 64 -18.97 1.28 18.96
C PRO A 64 -18.75 1.66 20.43
N VAL A 65 -17.58 2.24 20.73
CA VAL A 65 -17.27 2.81 22.06
C VAL A 65 -17.52 4.31 22.05
N ASP A 66 -17.08 5.00 21.00
CA ASP A 66 -17.33 6.42 20.77
C ASP A 66 -17.34 6.76 19.25
N SER A 67 -17.17 8.03 18.89
CA SER A 67 -17.17 8.51 17.49
C SER A 67 -16.03 7.95 16.63
N TRP A 68 -14.91 7.51 17.20
CA TRP A 68 -13.76 7.00 16.45
C TRP A 68 -13.24 5.67 16.95
N ARG A 69 -13.71 5.20 18.12
CA ARG A 69 -13.31 3.95 18.73
C ARG A 69 -14.39 2.89 18.65
N SER A 70 -13.96 1.66 18.44
CA SER A 70 -14.81 0.47 18.42
C SER A 70 -14.10 -0.69 19.10
N ARG A 71 -14.87 -1.49 19.82
CA ARG A 71 -14.49 -2.78 20.34
C ARG A 71 -14.90 -3.83 19.30
N VAL A 72 -13.96 -4.60 18.79
CA VAL A 72 -14.18 -5.63 17.76
C VAL A 72 -13.88 -6.99 18.35
N GLU A 73 -14.81 -7.93 18.19
CA GLU A 73 -14.66 -9.31 18.68
C GLU A 73 -14.39 -10.26 17.50
N GLU A 74 -13.30 -11.02 17.63
CA GLU A 74 -12.86 -12.06 16.70
C GLU A 74 -12.58 -13.34 17.51
N GLU A 75 -13.33 -14.41 17.25
CA GLU A 75 -13.14 -15.72 17.89
C GLU A 75 -13.04 -15.69 19.43
N GLY A 76 -13.77 -14.77 20.08
CA GLY A 76 -13.78 -14.60 21.54
C GLY A 76 -12.66 -13.71 22.08
N ILE A 77 -11.75 -13.21 21.24
CA ILE A 77 -10.75 -12.20 21.58
C ILE A 77 -11.31 -10.83 21.22
N THR A 78 -11.04 -9.85 22.08
CA THR A 78 -11.48 -8.47 21.88
C THR A 78 -10.30 -7.58 21.51
N PHE A 79 -10.49 -6.74 20.49
CA PHE A 79 -9.53 -5.74 20.03
C PHE A 79 -10.16 -4.34 20.09
N LEU A 80 -9.43 -3.38 20.66
CA LEU A 80 -9.79 -1.97 20.57
C LEU A 80 -9.20 -1.37 19.30
N VAL A 81 -10.07 -0.77 18.50
CA VAL A 81 -9.71 -0.01 17.30
C VAL A 81 -9.93 1.47 17.59
N ASP A 82 -8.93 2.31 17.31
CA ASP A 82 -9.03 3.77 17.30
C ASP A 82 -8.74 4.26 15.88
N LEU A 83 -9.80 4.65 15.15
CA LEU A 83 -9.71 5.07 13.76
C LEU A 83 -9.09 6.48 13.60
N ASN A 84 -9.18 7.33 14.64
CA ASN A 84 -8.57 8.66 14.61
C ASN A 84 -7.04 8.54 14.75
N LYS A 85 -6.58 7.67 15.63
CA LYS A 85 -5.15 7.39 15.82
C LYS A 85 -4.58 6.37 14.83
N ARG A 86 -5.45 5.74 14.02
CA ARG A 86 -5.10 4.63 13.11
C ARG A 86 -4.40 3.48 13.83
N THR A 87 -4.96 3.06 14.97
CA THR A 87 -4.39 1.97 15.78
C THR A 87 -5.39 0.85 16.03
N CYS A 88 -4.89 -0.38 16.12
CA CYS A 88 -5.61 -1.54 16.60
C CYS A 88 -4.75 -2.30 17.62
N ASP A 89 -5.36 -2.95 18.60
CA ASP A 89 -4.66 -3.85 19.54
C ASP A 89 -3.95 -5.03 18.85
N CYS A 90 -4.34 -5.38 17.61
CA CYS A 90 -3.62 -6.38 16.82
C CYS A 90 -2.30 -5.88 16.22
N PHE A 91 -2.00 -4.58 16.37
CA PHE A 91 -0.83 -3.86 15.87
C PHE A 91 -0.64 -3.79 14.36
N GLN A 92 -1.31 -4.62 13.56
CA GLN A 92 -1.19 -4.61 12.10
C GLN A 92 -1.54 -3.26 11.48
N PHE A 93 -2.53 -2.56 12.03
CA PHE A 93 -2.92 -1.24 11.50
C PHE A 93 -1.77 -0.22 11.63
N GLN A 94 -1.02 -0.29 12.73
CA GLN A 94 0.14 0.57 12.97
C GLN A 94 1.34 0.15 12.14
N PHE A 95 1.59 -1.16 12.01
CA PHE A 95 2.77 -1.69 11.32
C PHE A 95 2.67 -1.57 9.81
N ASP A 96 1.53 -1.97 9.24
CA ASP A 96 1.31 -1.91 7.81
C ASP A 96 0.91 -0.50 7.35
N GLU A 97 0.53 0.37 8.30
CA GLU A 97 -0.13 1.66 8.04
C GLU A 97 -1.34 1.54 7.08
N LEU A 98 -1.97 0.36 7.13
CA LEU A 98 -3.15 -0.03 6.35
C LEU A 98 -4.19 -0.63 7.30
N PRO A 99 -5.49 -0.38 7.07
CA PRO A 99 -6.55 -1.02 7.84
C PRO A 99 -6.37 -2.55 7.93
N CYS A 100 -6.23 -3.06 9.15
CA CYS A 100 -6.35 -4.49 9.44
C CYS A 100 -7.84 -4.93 9.37
N ILE A 101 -8.11 -6.22 9.49
CA ILE A 101 -9.49 -6.76 9.44
C ILE A 101 -10.41 -6.12 10.49
N HIS A 102 -9.90 -5.85 11.71
CA HIS A 102 -10.68 -5.20 12.78
C HIS A 102 -10.97 -3.73 12.45
N ALA A 103 -9.97 -3.03 11.90
CA ALA A 103 -10.13 -1.65 11.46
C ALA A 103 -11.13 -1.56 10.30
N ILE A 104 -11.05 -2.45 9.31
CA ILE A 104 -12.01 -2.53 8.20
C ILE A 104 -13.42 -2.75 8.74
N ALA A 105 -13.63 -3.70 9.67
CA ALA A 105 -14.94 -3.94 10.27
C ALA A 105 -15.49 -2.67 10.97
N ALA A 106 -14.64 -1.96 11.72
CA ALA A 106 -15.00 -0.70 12.38
C ALA A 106 -15.32 0.44 11.39
N ILE A 107 -14.61 0.51 10.27
CA ILE A 107 -14.82 1.49 9.19
C ILE A 107 -16.14 1.22 8.47
N GLU A 108 -16.41 -0.03 8.12
CA GLU A 108 -17.64 -0.46 7.44
C GLU A 108 -18.88 -0.16 8.27
N LYS A 109 -18.81 -0.39 9.59
CA LYS A 109 -19.91 -0.06 10.51
C LYS A 109 -20.30 1.42 10.47
N ARG A 110 -19.37 2.30 10.07
CA ARG A 110 -19.57 3.75 9.94
C ARG A 110 -19.85 4.20 8.51
N ASN A 111 -19.81 3.30 7.53
CA ASN A 111 -19.99 3.59 6.11
C ASN A 111 -19.02 4.66 5.59
N ILE A 112 -17.75 4.59 6.01
CA ILE A 112 -16.67 5.50 5.57
C ILE A 112 -15.78 4.76 4.58
N LYS A 113 -15.19 5.48 3.62
CA LYS A 113 -14.24 4.90 2.67
C LYS A 113 -12.97 4.42 3.38
N LYS A 114 -12.57 3.15 3.17
CA LYS A 114 -11.37 2.55 3.79
C LYS A 114 -10.08 3.25 3.40
N SER A 115 -10.00 3.75 2.16
CA SER A 115 -8.80 4.46 1.67
C SER A 115 -8.44 5.68 2.51
N ASN A 116 -9.40 6.31 3.19
CA ASN A 116 -9.15 7.46 4.08
C ASN A 116 -8.27 7.11 5.30
N PHE A 117 -8.13 5.82 5.58
CA PHE A 117 -7.38 5.29 6.70
C PHE A 117 -6.06 4.62 6.27
N CYS A 118 -5.71 4.68 5.00
CA CYS A 118 -4.41 4.24 4.51
C CYS A 118 -3.37 5.36 4.72
N SER A 119 -2.10 4.97 4.86
CA SER A 119 -0.98 5.90 4.86
C SER A 119 -0.89 6.71 3.57
N ASP A 120 -0.30 7.90 3.66
CA ASP A 120 -0.07 8.77 2.51
C ASP A 120 0.85 8.09 1.49
N TRP A 121 1.75 7.20 1.93
CA TRP A 121 2.64 6.41 1.05
C TRP A 121 1.89 5.53 0.05
N TYR A 122 0.63 5.20 0.34
CA TYR A 122 -0.21 4.33 -0.45
C TYR A 122 -1.16 5.07 -1.40
N LEU A 123 -1.26 6.40 -1.26
CA LEU A 123 -2.14 7.21 -2.10
C LEU A 123 -1.66 7.22 -3.55
N LYS A 124 -2.60 7.25 -4.48
CA LYS A 124 -2.34 7.40 -5.92
C LYS A 124 -1.45 8.61 -6.20
N GLU A 125 -1.66 9.71 -5.49
CA GLU A 125 -0.84 10.93 -5.63
C GLU A 125 0.63 10.67 -5.27
N SER A 126 0.90 10.04 -4.12
CA SER A 126 2.26 9.68 -3.71
C SER A 126 2.89 8.67 -4.66
N TRP A 127 2.09 7.73 -5.17
CA TRP A 127 2.54 6.76 -6.16
C TRP A 127 2.97 7.45 -7.46
N LEU A 128 2.15 8.36 -8.00
CA LEU A 128 2.49 9.15 -9.19
C LEU A 128 3.75 9.99 -8.98
N LYS A 129 3.83 10.73 -7.86
CA LYS A 129 5.01 11.53 -7.53
C LYS A 129 6.29 10.69 -7.43
N THR A 130 6.19 9.48 -6.89
CA THR A 130 7.34 8.57 -6.76
C THR A 130 7.92 8.15 -8.12
N TYR A 131 7.08 7.97 -9.14
CA TYR A 131 7.49 7.49 -10.46
C TYR A 131 7.38 8.55 -11.57
N GLU A 132 7.20 9.82 -11.22
CA GLU A 132 7.05 10.94 -12.17
C GLU A 132 8.27 11.10 -13.07
N ARG A 133 9.47 10.95 -12.51
CA ARG A 133 10.72 11.13 -13.25
C ARG A 133 10.99 9.99 -14.22
N GLN A 134 11.48 10.35 -15.39
CA GLN A 134 11.95 9.40 -16.38
C GLN A 134 13.40 9.02 -16.07
N ILE A 135 13.76 7.77 -16.34
CA ILE A 135 15.14 7.29 -16.22
C ILE A 135 15.69 7.22 -17.63
N HIS A 136 16.62 8.13 -17.93
CA HIS A 136 17.28 8.20 -19.22
C HIS A 136 18.59 7.40 -19.22
N PRO A 137 19.05 6.89 -20.39
CA PRO A 137 20.38 6.31 -20.54
C PRO A 137 21.49 7.26 -20.12
N VAL A 138 22.63 6.72 -19.69
CA VAL A 138 23.81 7.55 -19.35
C VAL A 138 24.26 8.31 -20.60
N GLY A 139 24.39 9.64 -20.48
CA GLY A 139 24.75 10.53 -21.59
C GLY A 139 23.57 11.28 -22.23
N HIS A 140 22.34 11.06 -21.76
CA HIS A 140 21.21 11.92 -22.12
C HIS A 140 21.29 13.25 -21.36
N THR A 141 21.26 14.37 -22.06
CA THR A 141 21.14 15.71 -21.47
C THR A 141 19.67 16.10 -21.43
N ASP A 142 19.13 16.28 -20.22
CA ASP A 142 17.79 16.83 -20.02
C ASP A 142 17.75 18.23 -20.66
N SER A 143 16.89 18.40 -21.68
CA SER A 143 16.65 19.69 -22.35
C SER A 143 15.52 20.45 -21.67
#